data_AF-A0A179BTB3-F1
#
_entry.id   AF-A0A179BTB3-F1
#
_cell.length_a   1.000
_cell.length_b   1.000
_cell.length_c   1.000
_cell.angle_alpha   90.00
_cell.angle_beta   90.00
_cell.angle_gamma   90.00
#
_symmetry.space_group_name_H-M   'P 1'
#
loop_
_entity.id
_entity.type
_entity.pdbx_description
1 polymer ?
#
loop_
_entity_poly.entity_id
_entity_poly.type
_entity_poly.pdbx_seq_one_letter_code
_entity_poly.pdbx_strand_id
1 'polypeptide(L)'
;MSLGIRVSGRIGRPVAEVFDAVVNPKKLSSYFTTIGGASAPLVKGTTVTWWKDAPVEVVELVPESRIVLRWDGGTLVTIAETGWREDDAGRRGTYLNCEGWTQMLCCMKAFVEYGINLREGMFLSEMKGEPASAPDI
;
A
#
# COMPACT_ATOMS: atom_id res chain seq x y z
N MET A 1 -7.55 -0.32 13.76
CA MET A 1 -6.40 -0.94 14.48
C MET A 1 -5.35 -1.29 13.45
N SER A 2 -4.09 -0.91 13.64
CA SER A 2 -2.98 -1.39 12.81
C SER A 2 -2.21 -2.50 13.53
N LEU A 3 -1.78 -3.51 12.78
CA LEU A 3 -0.87 -4.54 13.26
C LEU A 3 0.56 -3.96 13.30
N GLY A 4 1.33 -4.29 14.33
CA GLY A 4 2.71 -3.85 14.48
C GLY A 4 3.62 -5.00 14.92
N ILE A 5 4.82 -5.07 14.35
CA ILE A 5 5.86 -6.03 14.74
C ILE A 5 7.01 -5.30 15.44
N ARG A 6 7.70 -5.98 16.37
CA ARG A 6 8.90 -5.48 17.04
C ARG A 6 9.99 -6.54 17.00
N VAL A 7 11.18 -6.16 16.55
CA VAL A 7 12.39 -6.99 16.54
C VAL A 7 13.51 -6.22 17.24
N SER A 8 14.38 -6.93 17.98
CA SER A 8 15.50 -6.33 18.70
C SER A 8 16.75 -7.20 18.59
N GLY A 9 17.91 -6.57 18.45
CA GLY A 9 19.23 -7.20 18.45
C GLY A 9 20.29 -6.29 19.07
N ARG A 10 21.36 -6.88 19.61
CA ARG A 10 22.48 -6.13 20.21
C ARG A 10 23.64 -6.00 19.22
N ILE A 11 24.19 -4.79 19.09
CA ILE A 11 25.40 -4.51 18.32
C ILE A 11 26.47 -3.98 19.29
N GLY A 12 27.65 -4.60 19.29
CA GLY A 12 28.75 -4.28 20.22
C GLY A 12 29.59 -3.05 19.83
N ARG A 13 29.00 -2.05 19.15
CA ARG A 13 29.68 -0.85 18.63
C ARG A 13 29.08 0.41 19.24
N PRO A 14 29.80 1.55 19.27
CA PRO A 14 29.27 2.82 19.74
C PRO A 14 28.00 3.24 18.98
N VAL A 15 27.06 3.88 19.67
CA VAL A 15 25.76 4.27 19.08
C VAL A 15 25.92 5.20 17.88
N ALA A 16 26.88 6.12 17.92
CA ALA A 16 27.22 7.01 16.81
C ALA A 16 27.58 6.24 15.53
N GLU A 17 28.35 5.16 15.66
CA GLU A 17 28.77 4.33 14.53
C GLU A 17 27.60 3.52 13.97
N VAL A 18 26.77 2.95 14.85
CA VAL A 18 25.56 2.21 14.45
C VAL A 18 24.56 3.13 13.76
N PHE A 19 24.38 4.34 14.27
CA PHE A 19 23.49 5.34 13.68
C PHE A 19 23.96 5.78 12.29
N ASP A 20 25.26 6.09 12.14
CA ASP A 20 25.84 6.43 10.84
C ASP A 20 25.75 5.28 9.84
N ALA A 21 25.82 4.01 10.30
CA ALA A 21 25.63 2.85 9.43
C ALA A 21 24.22 2.76 8.82
N VAL A 22 23.22 3.43 9.39
CA VAL A 22 21.85 3.51 8.84
C VAL A 22 21.65 4.78 8.02
N VAL A 23 22.18 5.92 8.47
CA VAL A 23 21.96 7.23 7.83
C VAL A 23 22.82 7.42 6.58
N ASN A 24 24.04 6.88 6.56
CA ASN A 24 24.98 7.04 5.45
C ASN A 24 24.62 6.10 4.28
N PRO A 25 24.35 6.62 3.08
CA PRO A 25 23.86 5.79 1.97
C PRO A 25 24.91 4.78 1.52
N LYS A 26 26.20 5.10 1.62
CA LYS A 26 27.28 4.18 1.26
C LYS A 26 27.36 2.99 2.21
N LYS A 27 27.17 3.23 3.51
CA LYS A 27 27.18 2.17 4.54
C LYS A 27 25.91 1.34 4.49
N LEU A 28 24.74 1.97 4.45
CA LEU A 28 23.46 1.27 4.36
C LEU A 28 23.40 0.36 3.12
N SER A 29 23.92 0.86 1.98
CA SER A 29 23.97 0.10 0.74
C SER A 29 24.98 -1.06 0.75
N SER A 30 25.89 -1.13 1.73
CA SER A 30 26.82 -2.25 1.81
C SER A 30 26.21 -3.50 2.46
N TYR A 31 25.05 -3.39 3.12
CA TYR A 31 24.43 -4.53 3.81
C TYR A 31 22.90 -4.64 3.67
N PHE A 32 22.19 -3.59 3.25
CA PHE A 32 20.73 -3.61 3.17
C PHE A 32 20.20 -3.19 1.79
N THR A 33 20.50 -1.96 1.35
CA THR A 33 20.06 -1.45 0.04
C THR A 33 21.03 -1.82 -1.09
N THR A 34 21.47 -3.08 -1.16
CA THR A 34 22.60 -3.52 -2.00
C THR A 34 22.35 -3.41 -3.50
N ILE A 35 21.12 -3.65 -3.95
CA ILE A 35 20.71 -3.43 -5.33
C ILE A 35 20.29 -1.97 -5.45
N GLY A 36 20.92 -1.18 -6.32
CA GLY A 36 20.51 0.21 -6.58
C GLY A 36 20.86 1.25 -5.52
N GLY A 37 21.20 0.84 -4.30
CA GLY A 37 21.63 1.74 -3.25
C GLY A 37 20.51 2.52 -2.57
N ALA A 38 20.90 3.31 -1.59
CA ALA A 38 20.14 4.45 -1.10
C ALA A 38 20.62 5.71 -1.84
N SER A 39 19.68 6.47 -2.40
CA SER A 39 19.98 7.64 -3.26
C SER A 39 20.61 8.82 -2.53
N ALA A 40 20.40 8.95 -1.21
CA ALA A 40 20.89 10.07 -0.41
C ALA A 40 20.99 9.69 1.09
N PRO A 41 21.73 10.47 1.90
CA PRO A 41 21.68 10.33 3.36
C PRO A 41 20.28 10.59 3.93
N LEU A 42 19.95 9.91 5.02
CA LEU A 42 18.68 10.15 5.71
C LEU A 42 18.71 11.51 6.39
N VAL A 43 17.81 12.40 5.99
CA VAL A 43 17.62 13.73 6.59
C VAL A 43 16.13 13.89 6.91
N LYS A 44 15.80 14.38 8.12
CA LYS A 44 14.40 14.58 8.54
C LYS A 44 13.64 15.43 7.52
N GLY A 45 12.45 14.97 7.14
CA GLY A 45 11.56 15.66 6.20
C GLY A 45 11.91 15.44 4.72
N THR A 46 12.88 14.58 4.41
CA THR A 46 13.22 14.20 3.04
C THR A 46 12.64 12.83 2.66
N THR A 47 12.49 12.62 1.36
CA THR A 47 12.22 11.30 0.78
C THR A 47 13.49 10.80 0.10
N VAL A 48 13.92 9.59 0.45
CA VAL A 48 15.09 8.91 -0.11
C VAL A 48 14.63 7.68 -0.86
N THR A 49 15.07 7.54 -2.11
CA THR A 49 14.80 6.33 -2.90
C THR A 49 15.77 5.21 -2.51
N TRP A 50 15.25 4.04 -2.15
CA TRP A 50 15.97 2.78 -1.93
C TRP A 50 15.69 1.81 -3.07
N TRP A 51 16.62 0.90 -3.37
CA TRP A 51 16.48 -0.13 -4.42
C TRP A 51 16.08 0.36 -5.81
N LYS A 52 16.42 1.62 -6.13
CA LYS A 52 16.09 2.39 -7.36
C LYS A 52 14.68 2.97 -7.42
N ASP A 53 13.70 2.37 -6.76
CA ASP A 53 12.29 2.70 -6.99
C ASP A 53 11.43 2.80 -5.72
N ALA A 54 11.94 2.42 -4.55
CA ALA A 54 11.20 2.48 -3.29
C ALA A 54 11.37 3.85 -2.60
N PRO A 55 10.37 4.74 -2.61
CA PRO A 55 10.45 6.02 -1.91
C PRO A 55 10.28 5.82 -0.39
N VAL A 56 11.26 6.25 0.38
CA VAL A 56 11.26 6.17 1.84
C VAL A 56 11.25 7.57 2.44
N GLU A 57 10.16 7.94 3.10
CA GLU A 57 10.03 9.18 3.86
C GLU A 57 10.77 9.08 5.21
N VAL A 58 11.64 10.04 5.50
CA VAL A 58 12.30 10.18 6.80
C VAL A 58 11.45 11.07 7.70
N VAL A 59 10.52 10.44 8.42
CA VAL A 59 9.54 11.13 9.29
C VAL A 59 10.22 11.79 10.50
N GLU A 60 11.12 11.06 11.16
CA GLU A 60 11.83 11.52 12.34
C GLU A 60 13.28 11.03 12.29
N LEU A 61 14.20 11.89 12.70
CA LEU A 61 15.60 11.56 12.83
C LEU A 61 16.15 12.31 14.04
N VAL A 62 16.40 11.56 15.12
CA VAL A 62 17.05 12.03 16.35
C VAL A 62 18.43 11.38 16.39
N PRO A 63 19.52 12.17 16.26
CA PRO A 63 20.88 11.66 16.25
C PRO A 63 21.14 10.67 17.39
N GLU A 64 21.75 9.53 17.04
CA GLU A 64 22.20 8.51 17.99
C GLU A 64 21.10 7.92 18.89
N SER A 65 19.83 8.07 18.50
CA SER A 65 18.70 7.64 19.33
C SER A 65 17.59 7.00 18.52
N ARG A 66 17.09 7.67 17.48
CA ARG A 66 15.87 7.25 16.80
C ARG A 66 15.84 7.65 15.33
N ILE A 67 15.39 6.72 14.50
CA ILE A 67 15.05 6.95 13.10
C ILE A 67 13.65 6.39 12.90
N VAL A 68 12.74 7.21 12.38
CA VAL A 68 11.39 6.79 11.98
C VAL A 68 11.28 7.00 10.49
N LEU A 69 11.07 5.88 9.79
CA LEU A 69 10.89 5.85 8.36
C LEU A 69 9.45 5.45 8.07
N ARG A 70 8.88 6.07 7.05
CA ARG A 70 7.62 5.66 6.47
C ARG A 70 7.87 5.36 5.01
N TRP A 71 7.55 4.15 4.59
CA TRP A 71 7.52 3.81 3.19
C TRP A 71 6.29 2.93 3.00
N ASP A 72 5.41 3.34 2.10
CA ASP A 72 4.15 2.66 1.88
C ASP A 72 4.33 1.56 0.86
N GLY A 73 3.85 0.36 1.18
CA GLY A 73 3.74 -0.76 0.24
C GLY A 73 2.40 -0.80 -0.52
N GLY A 74 1.63 0.29 -0.51
CA GLY A 74 0.32 0.40 -1.17
C GLY A 74 -0.79 0.97 -0.28
N THR A 75 -1.85 1.51 -0.87
CA THR A 75 -3.03 2.01 -0.16
C THR A 75 -4.03 0.88 0.10
N LEU A 76 -4.38 0.65 1.37
CA LEU A 76 -5.48 -0.25 1.74
C LEU A 76 -6.82 0.48 1.60
N VAL A 77 -7.66 0.04 0.65
CA VAL A 77 -9.02 0.56 0.50
C VAL A 77 -9.99 -0.36 1.23
N THR A 78 -10.76 0.20 2.18
CA THR A 78 -11.80 -0.52 2.92
C THR A 78 -13.16 0.09 2.58
N ILE A 79 -14.12 -0.76 2.20
CA ILE A 79 -15.49 -0.38 1.90
C ILE A 79 -16.40 -1.09 2.90
N ALA A 80 -17.29 -0.33 3.54
CA ALA A 80 -18.26 -0.85 4.48
C ALA A 80 -19.64 -0.29 4.15
N GLU A 81 -20.62 -1.17 4.00
CA GLU A 81 -22.01 -0.82 3.75
C GLU A 81 -22.88 -1.41 4.87
N THR A 82 -23.74 -0.58 5.47
CA THR A 82 -24.55 -0.94 6.64
C THR A 82 -26.00 -0.50 6.45
N GLY A 83 -26.91 -0.99 7.31
CA GLY A 83 -28.34 -0.61 7.26
C GLY A 83 -29.24 -1.55 6.43
N TRP A 84 -28.75 -2.75 6.11
CA TRP A 84 -29.53 -3.77 5.42
C TRP A 84 -30.66 -4.33 6.28
N ARG A 85 -31.80 -4.66 5.65
CA ARG A 85 -32.92 -5.35 6.30
C ARG A 85 -32.53 -6.79 6.64
N GLU A 86 -33.00 -7.30 7.78
CA GLU A 86 -32.70 -8.67 8.24
C GLU A 86 -33.65 -9.74 7.66
N ASP A 87 -34.10 -9.55 6.43
CA ASP A 87 -34.96 -10.48 5.69
C ASP A 87 -34.21 -11.16 4.52
N ASP A 88 -34.86 -12.10 3.82
CA ASP A 88 -34.24 -12.82 2.69
C ASP A 88 -33.89 -11.90 1.51
N ALA A 89 -34.61 -10.79 1.33
CA ALA A 89 -34.31 -9.83 0.29
C ALA A 89 -33.06 -9.02 0.67
N GLY A 90 -32.97 -8.56 1.92
CA GLY A 90 -31.80 -7.89 2.46
C GLY A 90 -30.56 -8.77 2.44
N ARG A 91 -30.67 -10.06 2.82
CA ARG A 91 -29.57 -11.03 2.70
C ARG A 91 -29.07 -11.16 1.26
N ARG A 92 -29.96 -11.39 0.30
CA ARG A 92 -29.58 -11.47 -1.13
C ARG A 92 -28.94 -10.17 -1.62
N GLY A 93 -29.48 -9.02 -1.21
CA GLY A 93 -28.94 -7.70 -1.51
C GLY A 93 -27.51 -7.51 -0.98
N THR A 94 -27.20 -7.98 0.23
CA THR A 94 -25.84 -7.90 0.78
C THR A 94 -24.83 -8.70 -0.03
N TYR A 95 -25.21 -9.88 -0.55
CA TYR A 95 -24.32 -10.68 -1.39
C TYR A 95 -24.04 -10.01 -2.74
N LEU A 96 -25.08 -9.46 -3.39
CA LEU A 96 -24.92 -8.73 -4.65
C LEU A 96 -24.05 -7.48 -4.48
N ASN A 97 -24.21 -6.72 -3.39
CA ASN A 97 -23.37 -5.55 -3.14
C ASN A 97 -21.94 -5.94 -2.77
N CYS A 98 -21.75 -7.00 -2.00
CA CYS A 98 -20.41 -7.54 -1.70
C CYS A 98 -19.67 -7.91 -3.01
N GLU A 99 -20.37 -8.55 -3.95
CA GLU A 99 -19.84 -8.86 -5.28
C GLU A 99 -19.48 -7.59 -6.06
N GLY A 100 -20.38 -6.61 -6.12
CA GLY A 100 -20.15 -5.34 -6.80
C GLY A 100 -18.96 -4.56 -6.24
N TRP A 101 -18.84 -4.46 -4.91
CA TRP A 101 -17.71 -3.80 -4.25
C TRP A 101 -16.39 -4.52 -4.49
N THR A 102 -16.41 -5.85 -4.49
CA THR A 102 -15.23 -6.67 -4.82
C THR A 102 -14.79 -6.41 -6.27
N GLN A 103 -15.74 -6.39 -7.22
CA GLN A 103 -15.43 -6.09 -8.61
C GLN A 103 -14.85 -4.68 -8.78
N MET A 104 -15.41 -3.69 -8.08
CA MET A 104 -14.91 -2.31 -8.12
C MET A 104 -13.44 -2.25 -7.69
N LEU A 105 -13.07 -2.91 -6.59
CA LEU A 105 -11.68 -2.95 -6.12
C LEU A 105 -10.74 -3.61 -7.14
N CYS A 106 -11.17 -4.70 -7.80
CA CYS A 106 -10.40 -5.33 -8.87
C CYS A 106 -10.19 -4.40 -10.07
N CYS A 107 -11.25 -3.70 -10.51
CA CYS A 107 -11.18 -2.74 -11.61
C CYS A 107 -10.25 -1.56 -11.26
N MET A 108 -10.37 -1.01 -10.06
CA MET A 108 -9.54 0.09 -9.58
C MET A 108 -8.06 -0.30 -9.54
N LYS A 109 -7.73 -1.50 -9.04
CA LYS A 109 -6.36 -2.02 -9.05
C LYS A 109 -5.79 -2.08 -10.47
N ALA A 110 -6.51 -2.72 -11.39
CA ALA A 110 -6.05 -2.86 -12.78
C ALA A 110 -5.88 -1.51 -13.48
N PHE A 111 -6.77 -0.56 -13.23
CA PHE A 111 -6.72 0.77 -13.81
C PHE A 111 -5.56 1.61 -13.25
N VAL A 112 -5.45 1.71 -11.92
CA VAL A 112 -4.46 2.57 -11.26
C VAL A 112 -3.03 2.06 -11.46
N GLU A 113 -2.82 0.73 -11.40
CA GLU A 113 -1.48 0.15 -11.50
C GLU A 113 -1.02 -0.08 -12.95
N TYR A 114 -1.94 -0.36 -13.87
CA TYR A 114 -1.59 -0.82 -15.22
C TYR A 114 -2.31 -0.10 -16.36
N GLY A 115 -3.23 0.83 -16.08
CA GLY A 115 -4.04 1.49 -17.10
C GLY A 115 -5.04 0.56 -17.82
N ILE A 116 -5.33 -0.62 -17.27
CA ILE A 116 -6.23 -1.61 -17.86
C ILE A 116 -7.66 -1.38 -17.35
N ASN A 117 -8.62 -1.22 -18.26
CA ASN A 117 -10.03 -1.11 -17.93
C ASN A 117 -10.73 -2.48 -17.95
N LEU A 118 -10.85 -3.14 -16.80
CA LEU A 118 -11.52 -4.45 -16.69
C LEU A 118 -13.03 -4.40 -16.95
N ARG A 119 -13.68 -3.23 -16.94
CA ARG A 119 -15.11 -3.11 -17.24
C ARG A 119 -15.39 -3.04 -18.73
N GLU A 120 -14.37 -2.81 -19.56
CA GLU A 120 -14.52 -2.79 -21.02
C GLU A 120 -15.02 -4.16 -21.51
N GLY A 121 -16.16 -4.17 -22.21
CA GLY A 121 -16.79 -5.39 -22.73
C GLY A 121 -17.54 -6.25 -21.70
N MET A 122 -17.41 -5.99 -20.40
CA MET A 122 -18.09 -6.77 -19.35
C MET A 122 -19.56 -6.38 -19.14
N PHE A 123 -19.87 -5.09 -19.29
CA PHE A 123 -21.23 -4.53 -19.18
C PHE A 123 -21.58 -3.68 -20.39
N LEU A 124 -21.75 -4.33 -21.55
CA LEU A 124 -21.98 -3.64 -22.83
C LEU A 124 -23.24 -2.74 -22.84
N SER A 125 -24.26 -3.08 -22.04
CA SER A 125 -25.45 -2.27 -21.86
C SER A 125 -25.17 -1.02 -21.00
N GLU A 126 -24.42 -1.15 -19.89
CA GLU A 126 -24.12 -0.02 -19.00
C GLU A 126 -23.23 1.03 -19.69
N MET A 127 -22.34 0.58 -20.58
CA MET A 127 -21.53 1.46 -21.43
C MET A 127 -22.39 2.30 -22.42
N LYS A 128 -23.66 1.92 -22.62
CA LYS A 128 -24.66 2.66 -23.42
C LYS A 128 -25.68 3.42 -22.55
N GLY A 129 -25.51 3.40 -21.22
CA GLY A 129 -26.45 4.01 -20.27
C GLY A 129 -27.67 3.14 -19.94
N GLU A 130 -27.66 1.86 -20.30
CA GLU A 130 -28.74 0.91 -20.04
C GLU A 130 -28.34 -0.05 -18.90
N PRO A 131 -29.20 -0.32 -17.90
CA PRO A 131 -28.89 -1.27 -16.85
C PRO A 131 -28.55 -2.66 -17.42
N ALA A 132 -27.56 -3.35 -16.86
CA ALA A 132 -27.32 -4.75 -17.19
C ALA A 132 -28.52 -5.60 -16.74
N SER A 133 -29.15 -6.29 -17.68
CA SER A 133 -30.21 -7.29 -17.42
C SER A 133 -29.64 -8.68 -17.62
N ALA A 134 -29.92 -9.60 -16.67
CA ALA A 134 -29.69 -11.02 -16.93
C ALA A 134 -30.53 -11.46 -18.13
N PRO A 135 -30.02 -12.34 -19.01
CA PRO A 135 -30.88 -13.00 -19.99
C PRO A 135 -31.96 -13.80 -19.25
N ASP A 136 -33.17 -13.86 -19.81
CA ASP A 136 -34.21 -14.75 -19.30
C ASP A 136 -33.69 -16.20 -19.40
N ILE A 137 -33.51 -16.87 -18.25
CA ILE A 137 -33.11 -18.29 -18.15
C ILE A 137 -34.31 -19.12 -17.72
#